data_AF-A0A522HBY0-F1
#
_entry.id   AF-A0A522HBY0-F1
#
_cell.length_a   1.000
_cell.length_b   1.000
_cell.length_c   1.000
_cell.angle_alpha   90.00
_cell.angle_beta   90.00
_cell.angle_gamma   90.00
#
_symmetry.space_group_name_H-M   'P 1'
#
loop_
_entity.id
_entity.type
_entity.pdbx_description
1 polymer ?
#
loop_
_entity_poly.entity_id
_entity_poly.type
_entity_poly.pdbx_seq_one_letter_code
_entity_poly.pdbx_strand_id
1 'polypeptide(L)'
;MIACVRAIRVRRYVDMIVAPLEVWFDGGIRSGQDVLKALALGAHATLIGRAYVYGLGALGEAGVTTALELIRRELELTMVLCGVRDVSGIGRSALQFAKGRAMGLGDST
;
A
#
# COMPACT_ATOMS: atom_id res chain seq x y z
N MET A 1 3.90 2.63 18.77
CA MET A 1 2.42 2.62 18.71
C MET A 1 2.05 2.53 17.22
N ILE A 2 1.01 1.78 16.85
CA ILE A 2 0.63 1.52 15.45
C ILE A 2 -0.75 2.12 15.20
N ALA A 3 -0.92 2.88 14.11
CA ALA A 3 -2.20 3.38 13.64
C ALA A 3 -2.62 2.69 12.35
N CYS A 4 -3.75 1.98 12.37
CA CYS A 4 -4.34 1.38 11.18
C CYS A 4 -5.36 2.33 10.57
N VAL A 5 -5.09 2.82 9.36
CA VAL A 5 -5.94 3.77 8.64
C VAL A 5 -6.66 3.07 7.49
N ARG A 6 -7.92 3.48 7.28
CA ARG A 6 -8.76 3.06 6.15
C ARG A 6 -9.02 4.23 5.21
N ALA A 7 -9.04 3.95 3.91
CA ALA A 7 -9.29 4.86 2.79
C ALA A 7 -8.08 5.65 2.22
N ILE A 8 -8.24 6.12 0.98
CA ILE A 8 -7.23 6.74 0.09
C ILE A 8 -6.54 8.01 0.63
N ARG A 9 -6.86 8.42 1.87
CA ARG A 9 -6.34 9.62 2.55
C ARG A 9 -5.17 9.31 3.51
N VAL A 10 -4.50 8.17 3.35
CA VAL A 10 -3.31 7.76 4.14
C VAL A 10 -2.35 8.93 4.35
N ARG A 11 -2.02 9.66 3.29
CA ARG A 11 -1.07 10.77 3.36
C ARG A 11 -1.50 11.90 4.32
N ARG A 12 -2.79 12.28 4.35
CA ARG A 12 -3.28 13.30 5.29
C ARG A 12 -3.08 12.88 6.73
N TYR A 13 -3.27 11.59 7.03
CA TYR A 13 -3.03 11.07 8.38
C TYR A 13 -1.54 11.07 8.70
N VAL A 14 -0.69 10.65 7.77
CA VAL A 14 0.77 10.69 7.94
C VAL A 14 1.26 12.12 8.21
N ASP A 15 0.77 13.11 7.46
CA ASP A 15 1.14 14.52 7.63
C ASP A 15 0.64 15.13 8.96
N MET A 16 -0.36 14.54 9.61
CA MET A 16 -0.92 15.02 10.90
C MET A 16 -0.21 14.42 12.13
N ILE A 17 0.68 13.45 11.93
CA ILE A 17 1.35 12.73 13.02
C ILE A 17 2.58 13.53 13.46
N VAL A 18 2.60 13.95 14.73
CA VAL A 18 3.66 14.76 15.34
C VAL A 18 4.74 13.91 16.03
N ALA A 19 4.45 12.63 16.29
CA ALA A 19 5.33 11.70 16.99
C ALA A 19 5.66 10.49 16.11
N PRO A 20 6.80 9.78 16.30
CA PRO A 20 7.12 8.60 15.50
C PRO A 20 6.07 7.50 15.71
N LEU A 21 5.17 7.36 14.74
CA LEU A 21 4.05 6.43 14.75
C LEU A 21 4.07 5.62 13.47
N GLU A 22 3.95 4.31 13.61
CA GLU A 22 3.86 3.42 12.46
C GLU A 22 2.43 3.46 11.91
N VAL A 23 2.31 3.72 10.61
CA VAL A 23 1.01 3.86 9.92
C VAL A 23 0.81 2.66 9.03
N TRP A 24 -0.19 1.83 9.34
CA TRP A 24 -0.59 0.68 8.54
C TRP A 24 -1.86 1.02 7.74
N PHE A 25 -1.97 0.50 6.53
CA PHE A 25 -3.13 0.73 5.68
C PHE A 25 -3.94 -0.56 5.45
N ASP A 26 -5.25 -0.49 5.66
CA ASP A 26 -6.19 -1.51 5.17
C ASP A 26 -7.28 -0.83 4.34
N GLY A 27 -7.70 -1.47 3.26
CA GLY A 27 -8.71 -0.88 2.40
C GLY A 27 -8.74 -1.44 0.99
N GLY A 28 -8.89 -2.76 0.86
CA GLY A 28 -9.10 -3.39 -0.44
C GLY A 28 -7.83 -3.72 -1.21
N ILE A 29 -6.74 -4.05 -0.51
CA ILE A 29 -5.53 -4.61 -1.12
C ILE A 29 -5.87 -5.94 -1.82
N ARG A 30 -5.73 -5.99 -3.14
CA ARG A 30 -5.97 -7.19 -3.95
C ARG A 30 -4.83 -7.51 -4.90
N SER A 31 -3.92 -6.56 -5.13
CA SER A 31 -2.78 -6.71 -6.01
C SER A 31 -1.52 -6.09 -5.39
N GLY A 32 -0.35 -6.43 -5.92
CA GLY A 32 0.92 -5.79 -5.54
C GLY A 32 0.97 -4.29 -5.85
N GLN A 33 0.23 -3.83 -6.86
CA GLN A 33 0.14 -2.41 -7.21
C GLN A 33 -0.62 -1.60 -6.17
N ASP A 34 -1.63 -2.20 -5.51
CA ASP A 34 -2.35 -1.55 -4.42
C ASP A 34 -1.43 -1.34 -3.21
N VAL A 35 -0.58 -2.34 -2.92
CA VAL A 35 0.45 -2.25 -1.88
C VAL A 35 1.43 -1.12 -2.21
N LEU A 36 1.97 -1.09 -3.44
CA LEU A 36 2.90 -0.05 -3.86
C LEU A 36 2.29 1.35 -3.74
N LYS A 37 1.02 1.53 -4.13
CA LYS A 37 0.33 2.82 -3.99
C LYS A 37 0.17 3.24 -2.53
N ALA A 38 -0.17 2.31 -1.64
CA ALA A 38 -0.32 2.59 -0.22
C ALA A 38 1.02 3.02 0.41
N LEU A 39 2.10 2.29 0.10
CA LEU A 39 3.44 2.60 0.57
C LEU A 39 3.93 3.96 0.01
N ALA A 40 3.71 4.23 -1.28
CA ALA A 40 4.05 5.52 -1.89
C ALA A 40 3.28 6.71 -1.31
N LEU A 41 2.12 6.47 -0.68
CA LEU A 41 1.34 7.48 0.06
C LEU A 41 1.81 7.67 1.50
N GLY A 42 2.80 6.90 1.98
CA GLY A 42 3.39 7.01 3.31
C GLY A 42 2.93 5.95 4.31
N ALA A 43 2.23 4.89 3.88
CA ALA A 43 2.02 3.74 4.75
C ALA A 43 3.35 2.98 4.96
N HIS A 44 3.53 2.42 6.14
CA HIS A 44 4.68 1.57 6.50
C HIS A 44 4.40 0.10 6.14
N ALA A 45 3.14 -0.32 6.27
CA ALA A 45 2.71 -1.67 5.93
C ALA A 45 1.25 -1.66 5.46
N THR A 46 0.81 -2.75 4.83
CA THR A 46 -0.58 -2.94 4.41
C THR A 46 -1.15 -4.23 4.96
N LEU A 47 -2.45 -4.23 5.26
CA LEU A 47 -3.18 -5.40 5.72
C LEU A 47 -4.00 -6.02 4.57
N ILE A 48 -4.08 -7.34 4.56
CA ILE A 48 -4.80 -8.12 3.55
C ILE A 48 -6.00 -8.81 4.19
N GLY A 49 -7.20 -8.29 3.91
CA GLY A 49 -8.47 -8.88 4.34
C GLY A 49 -9.01 -9.93 3.37
N ARG A 50 -10.03 -9.59 2.58
CA ARG A 50 -10.80 -10.57 1.78
C ARG A 50 -9.98 -11.47 0.84
N ALA A 51 -8.88 -10.99 0.25
CA ALA A 51 -8.03 -11.85 -0.58
C ALA A 51 -7.47 -13.07 0.18
N TYR A 52 -7.09 -12.88 1.44
CA TYR A 52 -6.71 -13.98 2.34
C TYR A 52 -7.87 -14.96 2.52
N VAL A 53 -9.06 -14.45 2.86
CA VAL A 53 -10.26 -15.26 3.10
C VAL A 53 -10.69 -16.03 1.84
N TYR A 54 -10.53 -15.44 0.66
CA TYR A 54 -10.83 -16.11 -0.61
C TYR A 54 -9.85 -17.25 -0.89
N GLY A 55 -8.55 -17.04 -0.63
CA GLY A 55 -7.56 -18.12 -0.70
C GLY A 55 -7.90 -19.27 0.26
N LEU A 56 -8.24 -18.93 1.50
CA LEU A 56 -8.65 -19.89 2.53
C LEU A 56 -9.89 -20.69 2.10
N GLY A 57 -10.90 -20.03 1.55
CA GLY A 57 -12.13 -20.67 1.10
C GLY A 57 -11.96 -21.54 -0.15
N ALA A 58 -10.98 -21.22 -1.01
CA ALA A 58 -10.75 -21.94 -2.26
C ALA A 58 -9.93 -23.23 -2.06
N LEU A 59 -8.78 -23.14 -1.38
CA LEU A 59 -7.81 -24.25 -1.25
C LEU A 59 -7.19 -24.33 0.15
N GLY A 60 -7.89 -23.79 1.18
CA GLY A 60 -7.36 -23.76 2.53
C GLY A 60 -6.05 -22.98 2.63
N GLU A 61 -5.11 -23.50 3.41
CA GLU A 61 -3.77 -22.92 3.58
C GLU A 61 -3.04 -22.73 2.23
N ALA A 62 -3.09 -23.70 1.33
CA ALA A 62 -2.42 -23.60 0.03
C ALA A 62 -2.96 -22.43 -0.80
N GLY A 63 -4.26 -22.16 -0.71
CA GLY A 63 -4.89 -21.02 -1.39
C GLY A 63 -4.50 -19.68 -0.77
N VAL A 64 -4.40 -19.61 0.57
CA VAL A 64 -3.85 -18.43 1.26
C VAL A 64 -2.41 -18.16 0.81
N THR A 65 -1.56 -19.17 0.86
CA THR A 65 -0.14 -19.05 0.46
C THR A 65 -0.03 -18.57 -0.99
N THR A 66 -0.83 -19.15 -1.90
CA THR A 66 -0.87 -18.74 -3.30
C THR A 66 -1.29 -17.27 -3.46
N ALA A 67 -2.31 -16.82 -2.74
CA ALA A 67 -2.79 -15.43 -2.81
C ALA A 67 -1.73 -14.43 -2.31
N LEU A 68 -1.06 -14.74 -1.20
CA LEU A 68 -0.01 -13.90 -0.64
C LEU A 68 1.22 -13.85 -1.56
N GLU A 69 1.63 -14.99 -2.10
CA GLU A 69 2.75 -15.09 -3.04
C GLU A 69 2.49 -14.33 -4.35
N LEU A 70 1.25 -14.37 -4.85
CA LEU A 70 0.87 -13.62 -6.04
C LEU A 70 1.01 -12.11 -5.81
N ILE A 71 0.46 -11.61 -4.70
CA ILE A 71 0.56 -10.19 -4.33
C ILE A 71 2.03 -9.78 -4.17
N ARG A 72 2.86 -10.62 -3.52
CA ARG A 72 4.30 -10.37 -3.36
C ARG A 72 5.01 -10.26 -4.72
N ARG A 73 4.79 -11.21 -5.62
CA ARG A 73 5.40 -11.22 -6.97
C ARG A 73 4.97 -10.03 -7.81
N GLU A 74 3.70 -9.65 -7.75
CA GLU A 74 3.19 -8.45 -8.43
C GLU A 74 3.82 -7.18 -7.89
N LEU A 75 4.03 -7.09 -6.56
CA LEU A 75 4.70 -5.94 -5.94
C LEU A 75 6.14 -5.84 -6.45
N GLU A 76 6.89 -6.94 -6.42
CA GLU A 76 8.27 -7.01 -6.92
C GLU A 76 8.35 -6.60 -8.40
N LEU A 77 7.47 -7.15 -9.24
CA LEU A 77 7.41 -6.79 -10.65
C LEU A 77 7.13 -5.30 -10.84
N THR A 78 6.18 -4.74 -10.06
CA THR A 78 5.84 -3.32 -10.15
C THR A 78 7.00 -2.43 -9.68
N MET A 79 7.70 -2.82 -8.62
CA MET A 79 8.89 -2.12 -8.14
C MET A 79 9.99 -2.10 -9.20
N VAL A 80 10.25 -3.24 -9.85
CA VAL A 80 11.21 -3.33 -10.97
C VAL A 80 10.81 -2.40 -12.11
N LEU A 81 9.54 -2.39 -12.52
CA LEU A 81 9.04 -1.51 -13.58
C LEU A 81 9.11 -0.02 -13.21
N CYS A 82 8.97 0.31 -11.93
CA CYS A 82 9.13 1.66 -11.40
C CYS A 82 10.60 2.03 -11.11
N GLY A 83 11.56 1.13 -11.34
CA GLY A 83 12.98 1.38 -11.06
C GLY A 83 13.34 1.44 -9.56
N VAL A 84 12.51 0.85 -8.69
CA VAL A 84 12.70 0.83 -7.25
C VAL A 84 13.27 -0.51 -6.82
N ARG A 85 14.41 -0.49 -6.11
CA ARG A 85 15.12 -1.71 -5.67
C ARG A 85 14.74 -2.18 -4.26
N ASP A 86 14.30 -1.25 -3.43
CA ASP A 86 13.98 -1.50 -2.02
C ASP A 86 12.65 -0.85 -1.67
N VAL A 87 11.88 -1.49 -0.78
CA VAL A 87 10.56 -1.02 -0.35
C VAL A 87 10.63 0.36 0.30
N SER A 88 11.72 0.69 1.00
CA SER A 88 11.95 2.02 1.58
C SER A 88 12.17 3.10 0.52
N GLY A 89 12.50 2.71 -0.71
CA GLY A 89 12.66 3.60 -1.86
C GLY A 89 11.36 3.90 -2.60
N ILE A 90 10.23 3.29 -2.20
CA ILE A 90 8.93 3.56 -2.79
C ILE A 90 8.47 4.95 -2.35
N GLY A 91 8.35 5.86 -3.31
CA GLY A 91 8.00 7.24 -3.05
C GLY A 91 6.96 7.79 -4.02
N ARG A 92 6.66 9.09 -3.87
CA ARG A 92 5.63 9.80 -4.64
C ARG A 92 5.91 9.82 -6.14
N SER A 93 7.17 9.67 -6.57
CA SER A 93 7.56 9.59 -7.98
C SER A 93 6.88 8.43 -8.72
N ALA A 94 6.48 7.37 -8.02
CA ALA A 94 5.75 6.24 -8.59
C ALA A 94 4.24 6.51 -8.78
N LEU A 95 3.73 7.67 -8.38
CA LEU A 95 2.31 8.01 -8.42
C LEU A 95 2.02 9.20 -9.34
N GLN A 96 0.99 9.04 -10.18
CA GLN A 96 0.34 10.13 -10.87
C GLN A 96 -1.09 10.30 -10.35
N PHE A 97 -1.46 11.52 -9.97
CA PHE A 97 -2.82 11.83 -9.54
C PHE A 97 -3.69 12.21 -10.74
N ALA A 98 -4.90 11.67 -10.81
CA ALA A 98 -5.88 12.06 -11.82
C ALA A 98 -6.25 13.55 -11.66
N LYS A 99 -6.29 14.29 -12.77
CA LYS A 99 -6.71 15.71 -12.81
C LYS A 99 -8.06 15.89 -12.08
N GLY A 100 -8.16 16.94 -11.26
CA GLY A 100 -9.36 17.25 -10.47
C GLY A 100 -9.42 16.58 -9.09
N ARG A 101 -8.58 15.56 -8.83
CA ARG A 101 -8.27 15.10 -7.47
C ARG A 101 -6.95 15.73 -7.03
N ALA A 102 -6.92 17.06 -7.00
CA ALA A 102 -5.95 17.76 -6.17
C ALA A 102 -6.32 17.43 -4.72
N MET A 103 -5.80 16.31 -4.23
CA MET A 103 -5.72 16.07 -2.81
C MET A 103 -4.89 17.24 -2.29
N GLY A 104 -5.54 18.21 -1.62
CA GLY A 104 -4.91 19.47 -1.19
C GLY A 104 -3.59 19.19 -0.48
N LEU A 105 -2.51 19.25 -1.26
CA LEU A 105 -1.15 19.01 -0.87
C LEU A 105 -0.49 20.32 -1.19
N GLY A 106 -0.12 21.07 -0.15
CA GLY A 106 0.77 22.20 -0.34
C GLY A 106 2.03 21.70 -1.02
N ASP A 107 2.32 22.30 -2.16
CA ASP A 107 3.63 22.21 -2.77
C ASP A 107 4.59 22.97 -1.83
N SER A 108 5.25 22.24 -0.94
CA SER A 108 6.44 22.71 -0.22
C SER A 108 7.64 22.32 -1.08
N THR A 109 8.47 23.20 -1.64
CA THR A 109 9.25 24.27 -0.97
C THR A 109 9.38 24.15 0.54
#